data_AF-A0A6J8A0B8-F1
#
_entry.id   AF-A0A6J8A0B8-F1
#
_cell.length_a   1.000
_cell.length_b   1.000
_cell.length_c   1.000
_cell.angle_alpha   90.00
_cell.angle_beta   90.00
_cell.angle_gamma   90.00
#
_symmetry.space_group_name_H-M   'P 1'
#
loop_
_entity.id
_entity.type
_entity.pdbx_description
1 polymer ?
#
loop_
_entity_poly.entity_id
_entity_poly.type
_entity_poly.pdbx_seq_one_letter_code
_entity_poly.pdbx_strand_id
1 'polypeptide(L)'
;MTYRALFLVVFDGSKGLHEQVPDVLCFPGQHMAPTPAVFLQHWVNCILTYCKAVYAGIPKILFVATHKDKVPREIIETQRELVFTGVEELFKDHEGRHHLVLDKRIFVNATDKFDPEIEVLKKTITHLTFEHPCWGERMPNACVPLELEIAELVAEGKQILSLTEVEELNAISKVSILSFNQLRDFLHYHHSLGKIVYFDTPQLRDYVIISPLLLVEVMRSFVTGI
;
A
#
# COMPACT_ATOMS: atom_id res chain seq x y z
N MET A 1 -2.81 3.94 6.58
CA MET A 1 -2.20 3.89 5.23
C MET A 1 -1.35 5.14 5.07
N THR A 2 -0.25 5.07 4.32
CA THR A 2 0.68 6.20 4.15
C THR A 2 0.57 6.77 2.76
N TYR A 3 0.66 8.10 2.64
CA TYR A 3 0.69 8.78 1.33
C TYR A 3 1.94 8.39 0.53
N ARG A 4 2.99 7.88 1.18
CA ARG A 4 4.26 7.47 0.56
C ARG A 4 4.16 6.17 -0.24
N ALA A 5 3.01 5.51 -0.23
CA ALA A 5 2.81 4.22 -0.89
C ALA A 5 2.25 4.36 -2.31
N LEU A 6 2.60 3.40 -3.17
CA LEU A 6 1.89 3.11 -4.41
C LEU A 6 0.84 2.03 -4.12
N PHE A 7 -0.42 2.28 -4.46
CA PHE A 7 -1.51 1.33 -4.27
C PHE A 7 -1.83 0.60 -5.57
N LEU A 8 -2.02 -0.71 -5.48
CA LEU A 8 -2.52 -1.54 -6.57
C LEU A 8 -3.94 -1.96 -6.25
N VAL A 9 -4.90 -1.53 -7.07
CA VAL A 9 -6.30 -1.97 -6.98
C VAL A 9 -6.49 -3.07 -8.02
N VAL A 10 -6.62 -4.29 -7.52
CA VAL A 10 -6.71 -5.50 -8.33
C VAL A 10 -8.18 -5.90 -8.48
N PHE A 11 -8.62 -6.20 -9.70
CA PHE A 11 -10.00 -6.58 -9.96
C PHE A 11 -10.11 -7.61 -11.10
N ASP A 12 -11.24 -8.29 -11.20
CA ASP A 12 -11.52 -9.27 -12.27
C ASP A 12 -11.88 -8.54 -13.56
N GLY A 13 -10.98 -8.59 -14.56
CA GLY A 13 -11.18 -7.99 -15.88
C GLY A 13 -11.88 -8.91 -16.88
N SER A 14 -12.14 -10.17 -16.53
CA SER A 14 -12.93 -11.08 -17.37
C SER A 14 -14.43 -10.77 -17.33
N LYS A 15 -14.86 -9.95 -16.37
CA LYS A 15 -16.25 -9.57 -16.12
C LYS A 15 -16.53 -8.11 -16.47
N GLY A 16 -17.79 -7.81 -16.72
CA GLY A 16 -18.23 -6.42 -16.90
C GLY A 16 -18.22 -5.65 -15.58
N LEU A 17 -17.84 -4.37 -15.60
CA LEU A 17 -17.80 -3.53 -14.38
C LEU A 17 -19.15 -3.37 -13.67
N HIS A 18 -20.25 -3.58 -14.40
CA HIS A 18 -21.63 -3.49 -13.90
C HIS A 18 -22.30 -4.86 -13.76
N GLU A 19 -21.60 -5.96 -14.01
CA GLU A 19 -22.13 -7.28 -13.71
C GLU A 19 -22.30 -7.46 -12.21
N GLN A 20 -23.42 -8.05 -11.82
CA GLN A 20 -23.67 -8.37 -10.41
C GLN A 20 -22.68 -9.43 -9.95
N VAL A 21 -22.05 -9.17 -8.80
CA VAL A 21 -21.21 -10.13 -8.12
C VAL A 21 -22.11 -10.96 -7.20
N PRO A 22 -22.30 -12.26 -7.47
CA PRO A 22 -23.08 -13.10 -6.58
C PRO A 22 -22.33 -13.26 -5.24
N ASP A 23 -23.10 -13.29 -4.16
CA ASP A 23 -22.67 -13.85 -2.87
C ASP A 23 -21.49 -13.13 -2.19
N VAL A 24 -21.62 -11.81 -1.99
CA VAL A 24 -20.63 -11.05 -1.20
C VAL A 24 -21.12 -10.86 0.23
N LEU A 25 -20.43 -11.48 1.19
CA LEU A 25 -20.67 -11.32 2.64
C LEU A 25 -20.39 -9.90 3.16
N CYS A 26 -19.83 -9.03 2.33
CA CYS A 26 -19.42 -7.67 2.70
C CYS A 26 -19.87 -6.67 1.62
N PHE A 27 -20.84 -5.82 1.99
CA PHE A 27 -21.39 -4.78 1.12
C PHE A 27 -20.74 -3.43 1.44
N PRO A 28 -19.96 -2.84 0.52
CA PRO A 28 -19.55 -1.45 0.66
C PRO A 28 -20.76 -0.53 0.36
N GLY A 29 -21.41 -0.04 1.41
CA GLY A 29 -22.55 0.88 1.33
C GLY A 29 -23.92 0.18 1.25
N GLN A 30 -24.93 0.77 1.88
CA GLN A 30 -26.31 0.29 1.83
C GLN A 30 -26.97 0.70 0.49
N HIS A 31 -27.66 -0.26 -0.15
CA HIS A 31 -28.66 -0.10 -1.25
C HIS A 31 -28.26 -0.29 -2.73
N MET A 32 -27.04 -0.72 -3.07
CA MET A 32 -26.72 -1.09 -4.46
C MET A 32 -26.30 -2.56 -4.60
N ALA A 33 -26.70 -3.19 -5.72
CA ALA A 33 -26.21 -4.52 -6.06
C ALA A 33 -24.68 -4.47 -6.17
N PRO A 34 -23.94 -5.41 -5.54
CA PRO A 34 -22.49 -5.40 -5.56
C PRO A 34 -22.01 -5.62 -6.99
N THR A 35 -21.27 -4.64 -7.53
CA THR A 35 -20.65 -4.72 -8.86
C THR A 35 -19.16 -4.37 -8.72
N PRO A 36 -18.29 -4.82 -9.64
CA PRO A 36 -16.89 -4.41 -9.63
C PRO A 36 -16.72 -2.88 -9.55
N ALA A 37 -17.55 -2.11 -10.25
CA ALA A 37 -17.54 -0.65 -10.19
C ALA A 37 -17.71 -0.09 -8.76
N VAL A 38 -18.68 -0.62 -8.01
CA VAL A 38 -18.92 -0.18 -6.62
C VAL A 38 -17.72 -0.50 -5.72
N PHE A 39 -17.11 -1.69 -5.88
CA PHE A 39 -15.89 -2.04 -5.14
C PHE A 39 -14.70 -1.17 -5.50
N LEU A 40 -14.49 -0.88 -6.80
CA LEU A 40 -13.40 -0.02 -7.25
C LEU A 40 -13.54 1.38 -6.64
N GLN A 41 -14.73 1.98 -6.69
CA GLN A 41 -14.97 3.28 -6.05
C GLN A 41 -14.75 3.23 -4.54
N HIS A 42 -15.26 2.20 -3.88
CA HIS A 42 -15.06 2.03 -2.44
C HIS A 42 -13.58 1.96 -2.06
N TRP A 43 -12.78 1.15 -2.75
CA TRP A 43 -11.36 1.00 -2.45
C TRP A 43 -10.57 2.27 -2.72
N VAL A 44 -10.85 2.97 -3.82
CA VAL A 44 -10.24 4.28 -4.11
C VAL A 44 -10.57 5.27 -3.00
N ASN A 45 -11.83 5.37 -2.59
CA ASN A 45 -12.25 6.28 -1.52
C ASN A 45 -11.62 5.93 -0.17
N CYS A 46 -11.50 4.64 0.16
CA CYS A 46 -10.79 4.19 1.35
C CYS A 46 -9.32 4.62 1.31
N ILE A 47 -8.61 4.39 0.21
CA ILE A 47 -7.20 4.79 0.07
C ILE A 47 -7.05 6.29 0.30
N LEU A 48 -7.87 7.11 -0.36
CA LEU A 48 -7.81 8.57 -0.26
C LEU A 48 -8.19 9.06 1.15
N THR A 49 -9.17 8.43 1.80
CA THR A 49 -9.60 8.80 3.17
C THR A 49 -8.51 8.48 4.20
N TYR A 50 -7.85 7.33 4.07
CA TYR A 50 -6.89 6.85 5.07
C TYR A 50 -5.45 7.33 4.84
N CYS A 51 -5.12 7.84 3.65
CA CYS A 51 -3.85 8.51 3.40
C CYS A 51 -3.97 9.99 3.79
N LYS A 52 -3.75 10.28 5.08
CA LYS A 52 -3.71 11.66 5.59
C LYS A 52 -2.53 12.40 4.96
N ALA A 53 -2.80 13.59 4.42
CA ALA A 53 -1.90 14.42 3.61
C ALA A 53 -1.81 13.97 2.14
N VAL A 54 -2.82 14.38 1.38
CA VAL A 54 -2.94 14.17 -0.06
C VAL A 54 -2.39 15.42 -0.75
N TYR A 55 -1.33 15.27 -1.53
CA TYR A 55 -0.76 16.36 -2.33
C TYR A 55 -0.75 15.94 -3.80
N ALA A 56 -1.23 16.82 -4.68
CA ALA A 56 -1.05 16.77 -6.13
C ALA A 56 -0.88 15.35 -6.73
N GLY A 57 -1.86 14.46 -6.50
CA GLY A 57 -1.89 13.13 -7.13
C GLY A 57 -1.10 12.05 -6.41
N ILE A 58 -0.75 12.24 -5.13
CA ILE A 58 -0.14 11.26 -4.23
C ILE A 58 -1.11 10.92 -3.07
N PRO A 59 -1.36 9.62 -2.79
CA PRO A 59 -0.69 8.46 -3.36
C PRO A 59 -1.12 8.16 -4.81
N LYS A 60 -0.28 7.44 -5.56
CA LYS A 60 -0.66 6.90 -6.87
C LYS A 60 -1.47 5.61 -6.69
N ILE A 61 -2.51 5.45 -7.50
CA ILE A 61 -3.39 4.27 -7.49
C ILE A 61 -3.38 3.67 -8.90
N LEU A 62 -2.81 2.47 -9.02
CA LEU A 62 -2.73 1.71 -10.26
C LEU A 62 -3.81 0.63 -10.28
N PHE A 63 -4.61 0.60 -11.34
CA PHE A 63 -5.57 -0.48 -11.57
C PHE A 63 -4.91 -1.64 -12.31
N VAL A 64 -5.15 -2.85 -11.83
CA VAL A 64 -4.65 -4.09 -12.45
C VAL A 64 -5.81 -5.05 -12.65
N ALA A 65 -6.17 -5.27 -13.90
CA ALA A 65 -7.17 -6.28 -14.28
C ALA A 65 -6.53 -7.67 -14.23
N THR A 66 -7.27 -8.66 -13.73
CA THR A 66 -6.84 -10.07 -13.59
C THR A 66 -7.81 -11.01 -14.28
N HIS A 67 -7.45 -12.29 -14.35
CA HIS A 67 -8.23 -13.35 -15.02
C HIS A 67 -8.22 -13.25 -16.54
N LYS A 68 -7.11 -12.78 -17.13
CA LYS A 68 -6.94 -12.77 -18.59
C LYS A 68 -7.10 -14.16 -19.21
N ASP A 69 -6.74 -15.21 -18.48
CA ASP A 69 -6.92 -16.61 -18.86
C ASP A 69 -8.38 -17.05 -19.06
N LYS A 70 -9.33 -16.34 -18.44
CA LYS A 70 -10.76 -16.59 -18.59
C LYS A 70 -11.38 -15.93 -19.81
N VAL A 71 -10.60 -15.13 -20.55
CA VAL A 71 -11.05 -14.42 -21.74
C VAL A 71 -10.50 -15.14 -22.99
N PRO A 72 -11.36 -15.43 -24.01
CA PRO A 72 -10.89 -15.99 -25.27
C PRO A 72 -9.79 -15.14 -25.90
N ARG A 73 -8.72 -15.78 -26.39
CA ARG A 73 -7.50 -15.09 -26.85
C ARG A 73 -7.79 -14.05 -27.95
N GLU A 74 -8.79 -14.31 -28.78
CA GLU A 74 -9.19 -13.47 -29.91
C GLU A 74 -9.81 -12.14 -29.47
N ILE A 75 -10.31 -12.06 -28.23
CA ILE A 75 -11.03 -10.87 -27.72
C ILE A 75 -10.34 -10.20 -26.53
N ILE A 76 -9.16 -10.67 -26.09
CA ILE A 76 -8.44 -10.12 -24.93
C ILE A 76 -8.26 -8.61 -25.02
N GLU A 77 -7.81 -8.11 -26.17
CA GLU A 77 -7.57 -6.67 -26.34
C GLU A 77 -8.87 -5.86 -26.41
N THR A 78 -9.92 -6.40 -27.03
CA THR A 78 -11.26 -5.79 -26.98
C THR A 78 -11.79 -5.72 -25.55
N GLN A 79 -11.61 -6.80 -24.77
CA GLN A 79 -12.02 -6.85 -23.37
C GLN A 79 -11.20 -5.88 -22.52
N ARG A 80 -9.89 -5.78 -22.73
CA ARG A 80 -9.01 -4.80 -22.09
C ARG A 80 -9.54 -3.38 -22.32
N GLU A 81 -9.78 -3.03 -23.58
CA GLU A 81 -10.29 -1.70 -23.95
C GLU A 81 -11.64 -1.42 -23.32
N LEU A 82 -12.57 -2.37 -23.36
CA LEU A 82 -13.89 -2.23 -22.76
C LEU A 82 -13.81 -1.97 -21.25
N VAL A 83 -13.02 -2.77 -20.54
CA VAL A 83 -12.88 -2.67 -19.09
C VAL A 83 -12.19 -1.35 -18.70
N PHE A 84 -11.06 -1.00 -19.32
CA PHE A 84 -10.32 0.20 -18.95
C PHE A 84 -11.01 1.49 -19.38
N THR A 85 -11.72 1.51 -20.50
CA THR A 85 -12.61 2.62 -20.86
C THR A 85 -13.72 2.77 -19.82
N GLY A 86 -14.28 1.66 -19.34
CA GLY A 86 -15.25 1.66 -18.26
C GLY A 86 -14.68 2.23 -16.95
N VAL A 87 -13.44 1.89 -16.58
CA VAL A 87 -12.76 2.47 -15.40
C VAL A 87 -12.51 3.97 -15.60
N GLU A 88 -12.06 4.38 -16.78
CA GLU A 88 -11.82 5.78 -17.09
C GLU A 88 -13.10 6.64 -16.96
N GLU A 89 -14.24 6.13 -17.46
CA GLU A 89 -15.55 6.78 -17.34
C GLU A 89 -16.05 6.76 -15.89
N LEU A 90 -15.89 5.63 -15.18
CA LEU A 90 -16.29 5.49 -13.77
C LEU A 90 -15.68 6.57 -12.87
N PHE A 91 -14.45 6.98 -13.18
CA PHE A 91 -13.70 7.97 -12.42
C PHE A 91 -13.53 9.31 -13.14
N LYS A 92 -14.33 9.59 -14.17
CA LYS A 92 -14.22 10.82 -14.98
C LYS A 92 -14.36 12.10 -14.15
N ASP A 93 -15.38 12.13 -13.29
CA ASP A 93 -15.70 13.30 -12.46
C ASP A 93 -15.35 13.06 -10.98
N HIS A 94 -14.52 12.06 -10.69
CA HIS A 94 -14.14 11.71 -9.32
C HIS A 94 -13.11 12.70 -8.76
N GLU A 95 -13.31 13.21 -7.54
CA GLU A 95 -12.42 14.19 -6.90
C GLU A 95 -10.96 13.68 -6.82
N GLY A 96 -10.82 12.38 -6.57
CA GLY A 96 -9.54 11.68 -6.54
C GLY A 96 -8.93 11.30 -7.90
N ARG A 97 -9.48 11.71 -9.04
CA ARG A 97 -9.04 11.25 -10.37
C ARG A 97 -7.55 11.44 -10.63
N HIS A 98 -6.98 12.53 -10.14
CA HIS A 98 -5.58 12.90 -10.33
C HIS A 98 -4.58 11.97 -9.59
N HIS A 99 -5.07 11.10 -8.70
CA HIS A 99 -4.31 10.00 -8.08
C HIS A 99 -4.22 8.76 -8.97
N LEU A 100 -5.13 8.62 -9.93
CA LEU A 100 -5.34 7.38 -10.66
C LEU A 100 -4.39 7.29 -11.86
N VAL A 101 -3.76 6.12 -12.00
CA VAL A 101 -2.94 5.76 -13.15
C VAL A 101 -3.79 4.94 -14.11
N LEU A 102 -4.44 5.62 -15.06
CA LEU A 102 -5.43 5.03 -15.97
C LEU A 102 -4.84 4.61 -17.32
N ASP A 103 -3.72 5.21 -17.74
CA ASP A 103 -3.10 5.02 -19.06
C ASP A 103 -2.42 3.65 -19.24
N LYS A 104 -2.14 2.92 -18.16
CA LYS A 104 -1.32 1.71 -18.21
C LYS A 104 -2.09 0.44 -18.63
N ARG A 105 -3.40 0.40 -18.41
CA ARG A 105 -4.34 -0.64 -18.88
C ARG A 105 -3.82 -2.08 -18.73
N ILE A 106 -3.29 -2.42 -17.56
CA ILE A 106 -2.59 -3.68 -17.30
C ILE A 106 -3.59 -4.81 -17.08
N PHE A 107 -3.53 -5.86 -17.90
CA PHE A 107 -4.41 -7.03 -17.81
C PHE A 107 -3.60 -8.34 -17.74
N VAL A 108 -3.54 -8.93 -16.55
CA VAL A 108 -2.69 -10.09 -16.26
C VAL A 108 -3.48 -11.40 -16.16
N ASN A 109 -2.81 -12.47 -16.56
CA ASN A 109 -3.05 -13.83 -16.14
C ASN A 109 -2.17 -14.11 -14.92
N ALA A 110 -2.73 -13.97 -13.73
CA ALA A 110 -1.98 -14.15 -12.48
C ALA A 110 -1.58 -15.61 -12.21
N THR A 111 -2.12 -16.59 -12.96
CA THR A 111 -1.75 -18.01 -12.80
C THR A 111 -0.56 -18.40 -13.69
N ASP A 112 -0.22 -17.57 -14.68
CA ASP A 112 0.93 -17.79 -15.56
C ASP A 112 2.11 -16.90 -15.15
N LYS A 113 3.16 -17.52 -14.61
CA LYS A 113 4.39 -16.83 -14.19
C LYS A 113 5.16 -16.21 -15.37
N PHE A 114 4.88 -16.64 -16.59
CA PHE A 114 5.53 -16.16 -17.81
C PHE A 114 4.65 -15.22 -18.63
N ASP A 115 3.51 -14.79 -18.08
CA ASP A 115 2.68 -13.79 -18.74
C ASP A 115 3.50 -12.49 -18.97
N PRO A 116 3.66 -12.03 -20.22
CA PRO A 116 4.42 -10.82 -20.52
C PRO A 116 3.89 -9.57 -19.81
N GLU A 117 2.60 -9.51 -19.46
CA GLU A 117 2.00 -8.39 -18.72
C GLU A 117 2.51 -8.27 -17.28
N ILE A 118 3.04 -9.35 -16.70
CA ILE A 118 3.69 -9.30 -15.39
C ILE A 118 4.96 -8.46 -15.46
N GLU A 119 5.72 -8.54 -16.55
CA GLU A 119 6.89 -7.68 -16.75
C GLU A 119 6.51 -6.22 -17.01
N VAL A 120 5.40 -5.98 -17.70
CA VAL A 120 4.84 -4.63 -17.86
C VAL A 120 4.43 -4.05 -16.50
N LEU A 121 3.78 -4.85 -15.65
CA LEU A 121 3.41 -4.47 -14.29
C LEU A 121 4.63 -4.13 -13.44
N LYS A 122 5.67 -4.98 -13.44
CA LYS A 122 6.92 -4.72 -12.69
C LYS A 122 7.60 -3.43 -13.14
N LYS A 123 7.69 -3.20 -14.45
CA LYS A 123 8.27 -1.97 -15.01
C LYS A 123 7.45 -0.74 -14.63
N THR A 124 6.13 -0.85 -14.67
CA THR A 124 5.22 0.23 -14.29
C THR A 124 5.35 0.59 -12.81
N ILE A 125 5.35 -0.41 -11.92
CA ILE A 125 5.56 -0.21 -10.47
C ILE A 125 6.91 0.47 -10.23
N THR A 126 7.97 -0.05 -10.84
CA THR A 126 9.33 0.50 -10.73
C THR A 126 9.36 1.97 -11.17
N HIS A 127 8.79 2.28 -12.33
CA HIS A 127 8.73 3.62 -12.87
C HIS A 127 7.95 4.59 -11.97
N LEU A 128 6.73 4.23 -11.56
CA LEU A 128 5.90 5.05 -10.66
C LEU A 128 6.57 5.27 -9.30
N THR A 129 7.33 4.28 -8.81
CA THR A 129 8.10 4.40 -7.57
C THR A 129 9.22 5.43 -7.72
N PHE A 130 9.93 5.44 -8.85
CA PHE A 130 10.97 6.42 -9.14
C PHE A 130 10.43 7.85 -9.33
N GLU A 131 9.20 7.98 -9.82
CA GLU A 131 8.53 9.28 -9.98
C GLU A 131 7.97 9.85 -8.67
N HIS A 132 7.91 9.05 -7.60
CA HIS A 132 7.35 9.49 -6.33
C HIS A 132 8.17 10.66 -5.75
N PRO A 133 7.56 11.76 -5.27
CA PRO A 133 8.29 12.94 -4.80
C PRO A 133 9.28 12.68 -3.66
N CYS A 134 8.97 11.70 -2.82
CA CYS A 134 9.85 11.27 -1.72
C CYS A 134 10.97 10.30 -2.17
N TRP A 135 11.01 9.90 -3.44
CA TRP A 135 12.07 9.03 -3.94
C TRP A 135 13.42 9.73 -3.89
N GLY A 136 14.43 9.07 -3.35
CA GLY A 136 15.77 9.65 -3.21
C GLY A 136 15.89 10.73 -2.13
N GLU A 137 14.89 10.88 -1.26
CA GLU A 137 15.02 11.69 -0.03
C GLU A 137 16.28 11.27 0.74
N ARG A 138 17.10 12.27 1.09
CA ARG A 138 18.32 12.01 1.84
C ARG A 138 17.96 11.74 3.28
N MET A 139 18.30 10.55 3.76
CA MET A 139 18.25 10.23 5.17
C MET A 139 19.53 10.75 5.85
N PRO A 140 19.42 11.41 7.01
CA PRO A 140 20.60 11.81 7.77
C PRO A 140 21.47 10.58 8.07
N ASN A 141 22.77 10.66 7.78
CA ASN A 141 23.72 9.58 8.10
C ASN A 141 23.70 9.21 9.59
N ALA A 142 23.29 10.15 10.44
CA ALA A 142 23.17 9.95 11.88
C ALA A 142 22.11 8.91 12.28
N CYS A 143 21.13 8.63 11.40
CA CYS A 143 20.07 7.64 11.63
C CYS A 143 20.49 6.22 11.24
N VAL A 144 21.51 6.08 10.38
CA VAL A 144 21.92 4.78 9.81
C VAL A 144 22.36 3.78 10.89
N PRO A 145 23.17 4.14 11.90
CA PRO A 145 23.57 3.18 12.92
C PRO A 145 22.36 2.59 13.65
N LEU A 146 21.43 3.42 14.11
CA LEU A 146 20.24 2.96 14.82
C LEU A 146 19.32 2.12 13.92
N GLU A 147 19.17 2.48 12.64
CA GLU A 147 18.39 1.67 11.70
C GLU A 147 18.99 0.26 11.51
N LEU A 148 20.33 0.15 11.43
CA LEU A 148 21.01 -1.14 11.29
C LEU A 148 20.84 -2.01 12.54
N GLU A 149 21.01 -1.44 13.73
CA GLU A 149 20.80 -2.16 15.00
C GLU A 149 19.35 -2.67 15.13
N ILE A 150 18.36 -1.85 14.77
CA ILE A 150 16.96 -2.28 14.76
C ILE A 150 16.75 -3.41 13.73
N ALA A 151 17.37 -3.32 12.54
CA ALA A 151 17.25 -4.35 11.52
C ALA A 151 17.85 -5.70 11.95
N GLU A 152 18.97 -5.68 12.68
CA GLU A 152 19.59 -6.87 13.27
C GLU A 152 18.64 -7.53 14.30
N LEU A 153 18.05 -6.73 15.20
CA LEU A 153 17.06 -7.23 16.16
C LEU A 153 15.83 -7.84 15.48
N VAL A 154 15.35 -7.25 14.38
CA VAL A 154 14.27 -7.83 13.57
C VAL A 154 14.69 -9.18 12.98
N ALA A 155 15.93 -9.29 12.47
CA ALA A 155 16.46 -10.53 11.93
C ALA A 155 16.62 -11.62 12.99
N GLU A 156 16.89 -11.24 14.24
CA GLU A 156 16.91 -12.11 15.42
C GLU A 156 15.50 -12.48 15.93
N GLY A 157 14.44 -11.96 15.31
CA GLY A 157 13.05 -12.27 15.63
C GLY A 157 12.43 -11.36 16.69
N LYS A 158 13.10 -10.29 17.11
CA LYS A 158 12.52 -9.29 18.01
C LYS A 158 11.48 -8.45 17.26
N GLN A 159 10.31 -8.27 17.86
CA GLN A 159 9.17 -7.62 17.20
C GLN A 159 8.78 -6.27 17.81
N ILE A 160 9.11 -6.03 19.08
CA ILE A 160 8.77 -4.81 19.83
C ILE A 160 9.98 -4.37 20.65
N LEU A 161 10.14 -3.06 20.78
CA LEU A 161 11.04 -2.38 21.71
C LEU A 161 10.23 -1.44 22.59
N SER A 162 10.67 -1.27 23.84
CA SER A 162 10.32 -0.12 24.66
C SER A 162 10.97 1.15 24.12
N LEU A 163 10.47 2.33 24.47
CA LEU A 163 11.13 3.58 24.09
C LEU A 163 12.52 3.69 24.74
N THR A 164 12.63 3.22 25.98
CA THR A 164 13.92 3.13 26.70
C THR A 164 14.92 2.25 25.97
N GLU A 165 14.53 1.08 25.47
CA GLU A 165 15.43 0.23 24.68
C GLU A 165 15.89 0.93 23.39
N VAL A 166 15.03 1.72 22.73
CA VAL A 166 15.43 2.53 21.57
C VAL A 166 16.45 3.60 21.96
N GLU A 167 16.28 4.25 23.11
CA GLU A 167 17.23 5.24 23.65
C GLU A 167 18.59 4.59 23.98
N GLU A 168 18.58 3.40 24.58
CA GLU A 168 19.78 2.61 24.88
C GLU A 168 20.53 2.21 23.60
N LEU A 169 19.82 1.69 22.59
CA LEU A 169 20.40 1.37 21.29
C LEU A 169 21.02 2.60 20.62
N ASN A 170 20.33 3.75 20.68
CA ASN A 170 20.86 5.01 20.17
C ASN A 170 22.10 5.49 20.93
N ALA A 171 22.20 5.22 22.23
CA ALA A 171 23.37 5.56 23.04
C ALA A 171 24.59 4.66 22.76
N ILE A 172 24.38 3.44 22.25
CA ILE A 172 25.47 2.51 21.87
C ILE A 172 26.17 2.96 20.58
N SER A 173 25.47 3.71 19.72
CA SER A 173 26.01 4.24 18.47
C SER A 173 27.27 5.08 18.70
N LYS A 174 28.41 4.58 18.22
CA LYS A 174 29.72 5.26 18.33
C LYS A 174 29.92 6.39 17.31
N VAL A 175 29.00 6.52 16.34
CA VAL A 175 29.13 7.44 15.20
C VAL A 175 28.29 8.70 15.42
N SER A 176 27.08 8.53 15.96
CA SER A 176 26.15 9.64 16.17
C SER A 176 25.04 9.23 17.12
N ILE A 177 24.81 10.06 18.14
CA ILE A 177 23.71 9.90 19.10
C ILE A 177 22.63 10.90 18.75
N LEU A 178 21.42 10.42 18.44
CA LEU A 178 20.27 11.27 18.17
C LEU A 178 19.76 11.86 19.48
N SER A 179 19.42 13.15 19.49
CA SER A 179 18.66 13.75 20.59
C SER A 179 17.25 13.15 20.68
N PHE A 180 16.57 13.34 21.80
CA PHE A 180 15.19 12.86 21.99
C PHE A 180 14.23 13.31 20.89
N ASN A 181 14.30 14.57 20.45
CA ASN A 181 13.46 15.07 19.36
C ASN A 181 13.80 14.38 18.02
N GLN A 182 15.10 14.19 17.74
CA GLN A 182 15.53 13.48 16.54
C GLN A 182 15.16 11.99 16.56
N LEU A 183 15.13 11.34 17.74
CA LEU A 183 14.62 9.99 17.89
C LEU A 183 13.12 9.91 17.59
N ARG A 184 12.34 10.88 18.08
CA ARG A 184 10.91 10.96 17.74
C ARG A 184 10.71 11.18 16.23
N ASP A 185 11.48 12.08 15.62
CA ASP A 185 11.43 12.31 14.17
C ASP A 185 11.81 11.04 13.39
N PHE A 186 12.83 10.31 13.84
CA PHE A 186 13.21 9.01 13.30
C PHE A 186 12.06 8.00 13.37
N LEU A 187 11.43 7.83 14.54
CA LEU A 187 10.32 6.90 14.72
C LEU A 187 9.11 7.26 13.85
N HIS A 188 8.75 8.54 13.78
CA HIS A 188 7.68 9.03 12.90
C HIS A 188 8.00 8.83 11.42
N TYR A 189 9.25 9.06 11.03
CA TYR A 189 9.72 8.83 9.67
C TYR A 189 9.61 7.35 9.29
N HIS A 190 10.17 6.44 10.09
CA HIS A 190 10.08 4.99 9.84
C HIS A 190 8.65 4.45 9.93
N HIS A 191 7.81 5.07 10.76
CA HIS A 191 6.37 4.81 10.78
C HIS A 191 5.71 5.18 9.45
N SER A 192 6.04 6.35 8.90
CA SER A 192 5.51 6.79 7.60
C SER A 192 5.93 5.90 6.43
N LEU A 193 7.08 5.21 6.54
CA LEU A 193 7.55 4.22 5.58
C LEU A 193 6.91 2.83 5.76
N GLY A 194 6.15 2.62 6.84
CA GLY A 194 5.61 1.32 7.19
C GLY A 194 6.67 0.30 7.66
N LYS A 195 7.87 0.76 8.05
CA LYS A 195 8.93 -0.09 8.62
C LYS A 195 8.72 -0.33 10.12
N ILE A 196 8.17 0.66 10.82
CA ILE A 196 7.90 0.63 12.26
C ILE A 196 6.43 1.02 12.49
N VAL A 197 5.82 0.54 13.58
CA VAL A 197 4.57 1.12 14.09
C VAL A 197 4.83 1.82 15.41
N TYR A 198 4.65 3.14 15.40
CA TYR A 198 4.87 4.01 16.55
C TYR A 198 3.68 4.94 16.74
N PHE A 199 3.12 4.94 17.94
CA PHE A 199 2.02 5.82 18.31
C PHE A 199 2.48 6.80 19.38
N ASP A 200 2.61 8.06 19.00
CA ASP A 200 3.04 9.13 19.91
C ASP A 200 1.89 9.64 20.79
N THR A 201 1.27 8.70 21.50
CA THR A 201 0.17 8.93 22.44
C THR A 201 0.57 8.37 23.80
N PRO A 202 0.24 9.02 24.93
CA PRO A 202 0.75 8.65 26.25
C PRO A 202 0.64 7.16 26.61
N GLN A 203 -0.45 6.50 26.20
CA GLN A 203 -0.69 5.08 26.52
C GLN A 203 0.09 4.10 25.65
N LEU A 204 0.57 4.53 24.48
CA LEU A 204 1.19 3.66 23.48
C LEU A 204 2.64 4.06 23.15
N ARG A 205 3.10 5.21 23.64
CA ARG A 205 4.40 5.81 23.30
C ARG A 205 5.57 4.88 23.64
N ASP A 206 5.43 4.08 24.68
CA ASP A 206 6.50 3.15 25.07
C ASP A 206 6.59 1.94 24.13
N TYR A 207 5.58 1.63 23.32
CA TYR A 207 5.61 0.45 22.44
C TYR A 207 6.01 0.82 21.02
N VAL A 208 7.26 0.51 20.67
CA VAL A 208 7.82 0.66 19.32
C VAL A 208 7.80 -0.70 18.64
N ILE A 209 6.83 -0.94 17.75
CA ILE A 209 6.73 -2.20 17.00
C ILE A 209 7.69 -2.13 15.82
N ILE A 210 8.80 -2.85 15.90
CA ILE A 210 9.85 -2.90 14.87
C ILE A 210 9.59 -3.95 13.78
N SER A 211 8.63 -4.85 14.02
CA SER A 211 8.11 -5.77 13.01
C SER A 211 6.60 -5.57 12.82
N PRO A 212 6.17 -4.77 11.82
CA PRO A 212 4.75 -4.47 11.58
C PRO A 212 3.87 -5.70 11.32
N LEU A 213 4.46 -6.82 10.91
CA LEU A 213 3.77 -8.11 10.73
C LEU A 213 3.09 -8.58 12.02
N LEU A 214 3.69 -8.31 13.18
CA LEU A 214 3.10 -8.65 14.47
C LEU A 214 1.70 -8.06 14.64
N LEU A 215 1.53 -6.78 14.31
CA LEU A 215 0.24 -6.12 14.46
C LEU A 215 -0.79 -6.73 13.52
N VAL A 216 -0.39 -7.10 12.30
CA VAL A 216 -1.26 -7.78 11.33
C VAL A 216 -1.72 -9.14 11.86
N GLU A 217 -0.80 -9.92 12.45
CA GLU A 217 -1.10 -11.24 13.01
C GLU A 217 -2.01 -11.16 14.24
N VAL A 218 -1.72 -10.24 15.16
CA VAL A 218 -2.54 -10.01 16.36
C VAL A 218 -3.94 -9.50 15.99
N MET A 219 -4.05 -8.55 15.07
CA MET A 219 -5.37 -8.07 14.65
C MET A 219 -6.15 -9.17 13.91
N ARG A 220 -5.45 -10.00 13.12
CA ARG A 220 -6.07 -11.15 12.47
C ARG A 220 -6.63 -12.13 13.49
N SER A 221 -5.88 -12.48 14.55
CA SER A 221 -6.35 -13.46 15.54
C SER A 221 -7.64 -13.03 16.25
N PHE A 222 -7.75 -11.75 16.61
CA PHE A 222 -8.98 -11.21 17.20
C PHE A 222 -10.16 -11.23 16.23
N VAL A 223 -9.94 -10.90 14.96
CA VAL A 223 -11.01 -10.78 13.96
C VAL A 223 -11.46 -12.14 13.43
N THR A 224 -10.52 -13.07 13.20
CA THR A 224 -10.81 -14.39 12.63
C THR A 224 -11.03 -15.47 13.68
N GLY A 225 -10.81 -15.18 14.97
CA GLY A 225 -10.99 -16.13 16.07
C GLY A 225 -10.03 -17.32 16.05
N ILE A 226 -8.85 -17.15 15.42
CA ILE A 226 -7.77 -18.16 15.36
C ILE A 226 -6.62 -17.66 16.22
#